data_AF-A0A961KB94-F1
#
_entry.id   AF-A0A961KB94-F1
#
_cell.length_a   1.000
_cell.length_b   1.000
_cell.length_c   1.000
_cell.angle_alpha   90.00
_cell.angle_beta   90.00
_cell.angle_gamma   90.00
#
_symmetry.space_group_name_H-M   'P 1'
#
loop_
_entity.id
_entity.type
_entity.pdbx_description
1 polymer ?
#
loop_
_entity_poly.entity_id
_entity_poly.type
_entity_poly.pdbx_seq_one_letter_code
_entity_poly.pdbx_strand_id
1 'polypeptide(L)'
;MDWIKIIHILCVMGWMTSIFAVPRALIYWKRDFSATGRQGPLGDLTYRLYRFSAGLGIIAVLTGLWMGWQVWHFVPWIHLKLTLVVLLAVHYVWTGVLVGRAKRGLFTQSET
;
A
#
# COMPACT_ATOMS: atom_id res chain seq x y z
N MET A 1 23.50 1.44 14.14
CA MET A 1 22.76 2.24 13.12
C MET A 1 22.21 1.38 11.98
N ASP A 2 22.67 0.13 11.79
CA ASP A 2 22.21 -0.72 10.68
C ASP A 2 20.91 -1.48 10.96
N TRP A 3 20.59 -1.76 12.23
CA TRP A 3 19.32 -2.40 12.60
C TRP A 3 18.09 -1.60 12.14
N ILE A 4 18.17 -0.27 12.20
CA ILE A 4 17.09 0.61 11.72
C ILE A 4 16.95 0.48 10.21
N LYS A 5 18.06 0.35 9.46
CA LYS A 5 18.04 0.12 8.00
C LYS A 5 17.39 -1.21 7.65
N ILE A 6 17.68 -2.25 8.43
CA ILE A 6 17.07 -3.57 8.26
C ILE A 6 15.56 -3.49 8.46
N ILE A 7 15.10 -2.89 9.57
CA ILE A 7 13.67 -2.71 9.84
C ILE A 7 13.01 -1.89 8.72
N HIS A 8 13.64 -0.78 8.30
CA HIS A 8 13.15 0.04 7.20
C HIS A 8 12.97 -0.78 5.92
N ILE A 9 13.99 -1.56 5.51
CA ILE A 9 13.92 -2.39 4.30
C ILE A 9 12.81 -3.45 4.43
N LEU A 10 12.69 -4.11 5.59
CA LEU A 10 11.62 -5.09 5.82
C LEU A 10 10.23 -4.45 5.71
N CYS A 11 10.03 -3.26 6.29
CA CYS A 11 8.79 -2.50 6.17
C CYS A 11 8.52 -2.07 4.71
N VAL A 12 9.54 -1.59 3.98
CA VAL A 12 9.42 -1.21 2.58
C VAL A 12 9.03 -2.42 1.72
N MET A 13 9.69 -3.55 1.90
CA MET A 13 9.40 -4.78 1.15
C MET A 13 7.99 -5.31 1.46
N GLY A 14 7.58 -5.29 2.74
CA GLY A 14 6.21 -5.65 3.15
C GLY A 14 5.14 -4.68 2.65
N TRP A 15 5.49 -3.42 2.44
CA TRP A 15 4.59 -2.43 1.84
C TRP A 15 4.47 -2.58 0.33
N MET A 16 5.61 -2.75 -0.34
CA MET A 16 5.74 -3.03 -1.77
C MET A 16 4.91 -4.23 -2.22
N THR A 17 4.91 -5.34 -1.48
CA THR A 17 4.12 -6.52 -1.84
C THR A 17 2.62 -6.24 -1.85
N SER A 18 2.13 -5.43 -0.92
CA SER A 18 0.71 -5.08 -0.83
C SER A 18 0.26 -4.11 -1.92
N ILE A 19 1.10 -3.15 -2.31
CA ILE A 19 0.85 -2.25 -3.45
C ILE A 19 0.44 -3.04 -4.69
N PHE A 20 1.10 -4.17 -4.97
CA PHE A 20 0.79 -5.01 -6.12
C PHE A 20 -0.26 -6.09 -5.85
N ALA A 21 -0.33 -6.62 -4.61
CA ALA A 21 -1.27 -7.68 -4.26
C ALA A 21 -2.72 -7.17 -4.09
N VAL A 22 -2.91 -5.98 -3.51
CA VAL A 22 -4.25 -5.45 -3.19
C VAL A 22 -5.09 -5.15 -4.43
N PRO A 23 -4.59 -4.49 -5.49
CA PRO A 23 -5.37 -4.26 -6.71
C PRO A 23 -5.83 -5.56 -7.36
N ARG A 24 -4.94 -6.57 -7.39
CA ARG A 24 -5.27 -7.91 -7.91
C ARG A 24 -6.33 -8.61 -7.06
N ALA A 25 -6.21 -8.55 -5.73
CA ALA A 25 -7.19 -9.10 -4.81
C ALA A 25 -8.56 -8.41 -4.92
N LEU A 26 -8.58 -7.10 -5.19
CA LEU A 26 -9.80 -6.33 -5.43
C LEU A 26 -10.61 -6.86 -6.64
N ILE A 27 -9.93 -7.27 -7.72
CA ILE A 27 -10.57 -7.85 -8.91
C ILE A 27 -11.26 -9.18 -8.57
N TYR A 28 -10.58 -10.05 -7.81
CA TYR A 28 -11.18 -11.32 -7.37
C TYR A 28 -12.34 -11.09 -6.39
N TRP A 29 -12.21 -10.12 -5.49
CA TRP A 29 -13.29 -9.73 -4.59
C TRP A 29 -14.51 -9.19 -5.33
N LYS A 30 -14.33 -8.39 -6.40
CA LYS A 30 -15.44 -7.96 -7.28
C LYS A 30 -16.16 -9.17 -7.88
N ARG A 31 -15.42 -10.13 -8.44
CA ARG A 31 -15.99 -11.34 -9.05
C ARG A 31 -16.77 -12.18 -8.04
N ASP A 32 -16.23 -12.32 -6.83
CA ASP A 32 -16.89 -13.02 -5.71
C ASP A 32 -18.18 -12.31 -5.26
N PHE A 33 -18.14 -10.97 -5.18
CA PHE A 33 -19.30 -10.15 -4.83
C PHE A 33 -20.38 -10.21 -5.92
N SER A 34 -20.02 -10.17 -7.21
CA SER A 34 -20.96 -10.32 -8.32
C SER A 34 -21.64 -11.70 -8.34
N ALA A 35 -20.96 -12.75 -7.90
CA ALA A 35 -21.51 -14.11 -7.84
C ALA A 35 -22.39 -14.35 -6.60
N THR A 36 -21.97 -13.83 -5.44
CA THR A 36 -22.60 -14.16 -4.14
C THR A 36 -23.55 -13.07 -3.64
N GLY A 37 -23.45 -11.83 -4.16
CA GLY A 37 -24.22 -10.67 -3.71
C GLY A 37 -23.91 -10.21 -2.28
N ARG A 38 -22.86 -10.76 -1.66
CA ARG A 38 -22.43 -10.47 -0.29
C ARG A 38 -20.92 -10.31 -0.24
N GLN A 39 -20.42 -9.63 0.78
CA GLN A 39 -18.98 -9.56 1.02
C GLN A 39 -18.51 -10.90 1.57
N GLY A 40 -17.86 -11.69 0.72
CA GLY A 40 -17.26 -12.95 1.11
C GLY A 40 -16.00 -12.79 1.97
N PRO A 41 -15.44 -13.90 2.48
CA PRO A 41 -14.22 -13.92 3.30
C PRO A 41 -13.02 -13.27 2.60
N LEU A 42 -13.00 -13.30 1.26
CA LEU A 42 -11.95 -12.70 0.43
C LEU A 42 -11.90 -11.18 0.56
N GLY A 43 -13.05 -10.54 0.75
CA GLY A 43 -13.14 -9.10 0.97
C GLY A 43 -12.55 -8.67 2.30
N ASP A 44 -12.87 -9.39 3.37
CA ASP A 44 -12.31 -9.12 4.70
C ASP A 44 -10.80 -9.37 4.73
N LEU A 45 -10.33 -10.45 4.10
CA LEU A 45 -8.90 -10.74 3.96
C LEU A 45 -8.18 -9.60 3.22
N THR A 46 -8.72 -9.13 2.10
CA THR A 46 -8.13 -8.06 1.30
C THR A 46 -8.06 -6.74 2.08
N TYR A 47 -9.13 -6.40 2.79
CA TYR A 47 -9.18 -5.21 3.65
C TYR A 47 -8.16 -5.30 4.80
N ARG A 48 -8.07 -6.46 5.45
CA ARG A 48 -7.15 -6.68 6.58
C ARG A 48 -5.69 -6.62 6.11
N LEU A 49 -5.40 -7.20 4.95
CA LEU A 49 -4.08 -7.15 4.31
C LEU A 49 -3.69 -5.71 3.95
N TYR A 50 -4.61 -4.95 3.35
CA TYR A 50 -4.40 -3.52 3.03
C TYR A 50 -4.10 -2.71 4.30
N ARG A 51 -4.89 -2.90 5.37
CA ARG A 51 -4.68 -2.17 6.64
C ARG A 51 -3.35 -2.53 7.30
N PHE A 52 -2.98 -3.82 7.30
CA PHE A 52 -1.71 -4.27 7.87
C PHE A 52 -0.53 -3.64 7.11
N SER A 53 -0.57 -3.68 5.78
CA SER A 53 0.50 -3.12 4.96
C SER A 53 0.54 -1.59 4.97
N ALA A 54 -0.60 -0.92 5.16
CA ALA A 54 -0.63 0.53 5.37
C ALA A 54 0.16 0.93 6.63
N GLY A 55 0.07 0.15 7.71
CA GLY A 55 0.88 0.34 8.91
C GLY A 55 2.38 0.18 8.63
N LEU A 56 2.77 -0.83 7.85
CA LEU A 56 4.16 -1.03 7.43
C LEU A 56 4.67 0.13 6.56
N GLY A 57 3.85 0.63 5.64
CA GLY A 57 4.19 1.78 4.79
C GLY A 57 4.44 3.06 5.59
N ILE A 58 3.62 3.34 6.62
CA ILE A 58 3.82 4.49 7.50
C ILE A 58 5.16 4.37 8.24
N ILE A 59 5.45 3.20 8.81
CA ILE A 59 6.73 2.95 9.51
C ILE A 59 7.91 3.09 8.53
N ALA A 60 7.77 2.57 7.31
CA ALA A 60 8.79 2.70 6.26
C ALA A 60 9.07 4.16 5.90
N VAL A 61 8.03 4.98 5.70
CA VAL A 61 8.20 6.40 5.34
C VAL A 61 8.83 7.18 6.49
N LEU A 62 8.37 6.97 7.74
CA LEU A 62 8.92 7.66 8.92
C LEU A 62 10.40 7.31 9.14
N THR A 63 10.74 6.02 9.07
CA THR A 63 12.13 5.56 9.22
C THR A 63 13.02 6.01 8.06
N GLY A 64 12.48 6.08 6.84
CA GLY A 64 13.20 6.58 5.66
C GLY A 64 13.48 8.08 5.75
N LEU A 65 12.49 8.88 6.20
CA LEU A 65 12.65 10.32 6.39
C LEU A 65 13.67 10.63 7.51
N TRP A 66 13.62 9.88 8.61
CA TRP A 66 14.58 10.00 9.71
C TRP A 66 16.03 9.73 9.25
N MET A 67 16.26 8.68 8.46
CA MET A 67 17.58 8.40 7.90
C MET A 67 18.03 9.42 6.85
N GLY A 68 17.11 9.90 6.02
CA GLY A 68 17.38 10.94 5.02
C GLY A 68 17.87 12.24 5.67
N TRP A 69 17.29 12.60 6.82
CA TRP A 69 17.67 13.78 7.58
C TRP A 69 19.05 13.66 8.25
N GLN A 70 19.40 12.49 8.79
CA GLN A 70 20.66 12.33 9.55
C GLN A 70 21.91 11.99 8.71
N VAL A 71 21.77 11.36 7.53
CA VAL A 71 22.91 10.66 6.91
C VAL A 71 23.38 11.25 5.56
N TRP A 72 22.56 11.99 4.81
CA TRP A 72 22.83 12.14 3.37
C TRP A 72 22.94 13.55 2.77
N HIS A 73 22.92 14.63 3.56
CA HIS A 73 23.18 15.99 3.05
C HIS A 73 22.45 16.34 1.72
N PHE A 74 21.21 15.87 1.52
CA PHE A 74 20.38 16.17 0.35
C PHE A 74 21.07 16.00 -1.03
N VAL A 75 21.85 14.94 -1.22
CA VAL A 75 22.37 14.57 -2.56
C VAL A 75 21.18 14.42 -3.54
N PRO A 76 21.30 14.88 -4.81
CA PRO A 76 20.19 14.86 -5.79
C PRO A 76 19.49 13.50 -5.94
N TRP A 77 20.24 12.41 -5.77
CA TRP A 77 19.73 11.04 -5.80
C TRP A 77 18.65 10.75 -4.76
N ILE A 78 18.73 11.36 -3.57
CA ILE A 78 17.71 11.18 -2.54
C ILE A 78 16.41 11.85 -2.93
N HIS A 79 16.45 13.02 -3.55
CA HIS A 79 15.24 13.68 -4.03
C HIS A 79 14.52 12.79 -5.04
N LEU A 80 15.24 12.22 -6.02
CA LEU A 80 14.66 11.29 -6.99
C LEU A 80 14.02 10.07 -6.30
N LYS A 81 14.75 9.43 -5.37
CA LYS A 81 14.25 8.27 -4.63
C LYS A 81 13.01 8.60 -3.80
N LEU A 82 13.02 9.75 -3.12
CA LEU A 82 11.90 10.22 -2.31
C LEU A 82 10.67 10.52 -3.18
N THR A 83 10.85 11.19 -4.32
CA THR A 83 9.77 11.44 -5.28
C THR A 83 9.14 10.14 -5.75
N LEU A 84 9.94 9.11 -6.05
CA LEU A 84 9.43 7.78 -6.44
C LEU A 84 8.61 7.13 -5.31
N VAL A 85 9.10 7.19 -4.06
CA VAL A 85 8.38 6.66 -2.89
C VAL A 85 7.08 7.41 -2.65
N VAL A 86 7.06 8.73 -2.82
CA VAL A 86 5.85 9.55 -2.71
C VAL A 86 4.85 9.20 -3.81
N LEU A 87 5.29 8.99 -5.05
CA LEU A 87 4.41 8.52 -6.13
C LEU A 87 3.78 7.16 -5.81
N LEU A 88 4.56 6.21 -5.29
CA LEU A 88 4.04 4.93 -4.81
C LEU A 88 3.05 5.11 -3.66
N ALA A 89 3.32 6.03 -2.73
CA ALA A 89 2.43 6.32 -1.61
C ALA A 89 1.08 6.86 -2.09
N VAL A 90 1.10 7.79 -3.04
CA VAL A 90 -0.12 8.31 -3.68
C VAL A 90 -0.91 7.19 -4.36
N HIS A 91 -0.24 6.32 -5.11
CA HIS A 91 -0.88 5.16 -5.74
C HIS A 91 -1.48 4.18 -4.72
N TYR A 92 -0.81 3.97 -3.59
CA TYR A 92 -1.30 3.12 -2.52
C TYR A 92 -2.53 3.71 -1.83
N VAL A 93 -2.55 5.03 -1.57
CA VAL A 93 -3.72 5.72 -1.02
C VAL A 93 -4.90 5.62 -1.99
N TRP A 94 -4.68 5.77 -3.30
CA TRP A 94 -5.71 5.56 -4.32
C TRP A 94 -6.30 4.16 -4.26
N THR A 95 -5.45 3.14 -4.12
CA THR A 95 -5.88 1.75 -3.93
C THR A 95 -6.70 1.59 -2.65
N GLY A 96 -6.35 2.30 -1.58
CA GLY A 96 -7.14 2.38 -0.35
C GLY A 96 -8.54 2.93 -0.52
N VAL A 97 -8.69 3.98 -1.34
CA VAL A 97 -10.01 4.54 -1.69
C VAL A 97 -10.86 3.49 -2.42
N LEU A 98 -10.27 2.74 -3.35
CA LEU A 98 -10.95 1.65 -4.05
C LEU A 98 -11.38 0.52 -3.11
N VAL A 99 -10.51 0.09 -2.19
CA VAL A 99 -10.83 -0.91 -1.16
C VAL A 99 -11.96 -0.41 -0.24
N GLY A 100 -11.93 0.86 0.16
CA GLY A 100 -12.99 1.47 0.97
C GLY A 100 -14.33 1.54 0.24
N ARG A 101 -14.33 1.79 -1.08
CA ARG A 101 -15.53 1.76 -1.93
C ARG A 101 -16.07 0.34 -2.12
N ALA A 102 -15.19 -0.64 -2.35
CA ALA A 102 -15.56 -2.06 -2.44
C ALA A 102 -16.21 -2.56 -1.14
N LYS A 103 -15.74 -2.11 0.03
CA LYS A 103 -16.37 -2.40 1.33
C LYS A 103 -17.77 -1.78 1.48
N ARG A 104 -18.14 -0.80 0.66
CA ARG A 104 -19.51 -0.23 0.62
C ARG A 104 -20.39 -0.89 -0.46
N GLY A 105 -19.89 -1.92 -1.15
CA GLY A 105 -20.57 -2.54 -2.29
C GLY A 105 -20.56 -1.68 -3.56
N LEU A 106 -19.81 -0.57 -3.56
CA LEU A 106 -19.72 0.39 -4.65
C LEU A 106 -18.53 0.01 -5.56
N PHE A 107 -18.76 -0.88 -6.52
CA PHE A 107 -17.79 -1.21 -7.57
C PHE A 107 -17.95 -0.29 -8.79
N THR A 108 -17.93 1.02 -8.57
CA THR A 108 -18.44 2.05 -9.50
C THR A 108 -17.58 2.32 -10.74
N GLN A 109 -16.44 1.66 -10.96
CA GLN A 109 -15.41 2.15 -11.91
C GLN A 109 -14.71 1.08 -12.78
N SER A 110 -15.27 -0.11 -12.98
CA SER A 110 -14.69 -1.02 -13.99
C SER A 110 -15.73 -1.78 -14.80
N GLU A 111 -16.67 -1.04 -15.36
CA GLU A 111 -17.53 -1.48 -16.46
C GLU A 111 -17.36 -0.53 -17.64
N THR A 112 -16.27 -0.75 -18.36
CA THR A 112 -16.22 -0.68 -19.84
C THR A 112 -15.16 -1.67 -20.28
#